data_AF-A0A4R9C182-F1
#
_entry.id   AF-A0A4R9C182-F1
#
_cell.length_a   1.000
_cell.length_b   1.000
_cell.length_c   1.000
_cell.angle_alpha   90.00
_cell.angle_beta   90.00
_cell.angle_gamma   90.00
#
_symmetry.space_group_name_H-M   'P 1'
#
loop_
_entity.id
_entity.type
_entity.pdbx_description
1 polymer ?
#
loop_
_entity_poly.entity_id
_entity_poly.type
_entity_poly.pdbx_seq_one_letter_code
_entity_poly.pdbx_strand_id
1 'polypeptide(L)'
;MVHLFKINSPYVIIRMEVKGVINLIDKHAIIRLKLEGISNREISKKLGVNRKTVAKYWNEYEELQKELEIENIDARIVQEKIAQKPKYNSTNRKKVKYTKELDEYLDKIFESEKEKDLKLKNHKQSLSIVQTLDGHFFTQTKLLKFF
;
A
#
# COMPACT_ATOMS: atom_id res chain seq x y z
N MET A 1 -31.62 -8.36 30.53
CA MET A 1 -30.93 -8.86 31.74
C MET A 1 -29.51 -9.23 31.35
N VAL A 2 -28.59 -8.26 31.32
CA VAL A 2 -27.20 -8.45 30.85
C VAL A 2 -26.35 -8.73 32.08
N HIS A 3 -25.77 -9.92 32.17
CA HIS A 3 -24.91 -10.30 33.28
C HIS A 3 -23.57 -9.55 33.16
N LEU A 4 -23.33 -8.61 34.09
CA LEU A 4 -22.05 -7.95 34.32
C LEU A 4 -21.09 -8.93 35.01
N PHE A 5 -20.24 -9.61 34.24
CA PHE A 5 -19.05 -10.23 34.82
C PHE A 5 -18.03 -9.12 35.14
N LYS A 6 -17.93 -8.76 36.43
CA LYS A 6 -16.85 -7.94 36.97
C LYS A 6 -15.54 -8.73 36.87
N ILE A 7 -14.71 -8.41 35.89
CA ILE A 7 -13.31 -8.84 35.86
C ILE A 7 -12.46 -7.66 36.32
N ASN A 8 -12.09 -7.67 37.60
CA ASN A 8 -11.01 -6.84 38.14
C ASN A 8 -9.68 -7.37 37.58
N SER A 9 -9.20 -6.79 36.48
CA SER A 9 -7.81 -6.94 36.03
C SER A 9 -7.33 -5.57 35.53
N PRO A 10 -6.30 -4.95 36.15
CA PRO A 10 -5.96 -3.55 35.87
C PRO A 10 -5.29 -3.32 34.51
N TYR A 11 -4.99 -4.37 33.74
CA TYR A 11 -4.47 -4.24 32.39
C TYR A 11 -5.00 -5.39 31.52
N VAL A 12 -5.04 -5.15 30.22
CA VAL A 12 -5.44 -6.07 29.14
C VAL A 12 -6.93 -6.05 28.77
N ILE A 13 -7.37 -4.89 28.25
CA ILE A 13 -8.39 -4.87 27.20
C ILE A 13 -7.71 -5.42 25.94
N ILE A 14 -7.97 -6.69 25.60
CA ILE A 14 -7.53 -7.27 24.32
C ILE A 14 -8.31 -6.56 23.22
N ARG A 15 -7.74 -5.48 22.68
CA ARG A 15 -8.22 -4.84 21.46
C ARG A 15 -8.03 -5.84 20.31
N MET A 16 -9.12 -6.20 19.65
CA MET A 16 -9.04 -6.83 18.34
C MET A 16 -8.45 -5.81 17.35
N GLU A 17 -7.13 -5.85 17.13
CA GLU A 17 -6.44 -4.94 16.21
C GLU A 17 -6.42 -5.47 14.78
N VAL A 18 -6.67 -4.58 13.82
CA VAL A 18 -6.43 -4.81 12.39
C VAL A 18 -4.93 -4.99 12.20
N LYS A 19 -4.48 -6.24 12.02
CA LYS A 19 -3.06 -6.59 11.85
C LYS A 19 -2.46 -5.83 10.67
N GLY A 20 -1.69 -4.77 10.95
CA GLY A 20 -0.82 -4.10 9.97
C GLY A 20 -0.78 -2.57 10.06
N VAL A 21 -1.89 -1.93 10.43
CA VAL A 21 -1.98 -0.45 10.49
C VAL A 21 -2.00 -0.02 11.95
N ILE A 22 -1.08 0.87 12.30
CA ILE A 22 -1.02 1.50 13.63
C ILE A 22 -2.35 2.22 13.92
N ASN A 23 -2.83 2.20 15.16
CA ASN A 23 -4.08 2.86 15.49
C ASN A 23 -3.91 4.40 15.50
N LEU A 24 -5.00 5.14 15.32
CA LEU A 24 -5.00 6.60 15.45
C LEU A 24 -4.52 7.05 16.83
N ILE A 25 -4.87 6.30 17.88
CA ILE A 25 -4.43 6.57 19.26
C ILE A 25 -2.90 6.49 19.39
N ASP A 26 -2.28 5.52 18.74
CA ASP A 26 -0.83 5.35 18.76
C ASP A 26 -0.13 6.44 17.96
N LYS A 27 -0.72 6.89 16.83
CA LYS A 27 -0.23 8.06 16.06
C LYS A 27 -0.16 9.31 16.94
N HIS A 28 -1.23 9.60 17.69
CA HIS A 28 -1.23 10.75 18.63
C HIS A 28 -0.29 10.55 19.82
N ALA A 29 -0.14 9.32 20.32
CA ALA A 29 0.82 9.02 21.37
C ALA A 29 2.26 9.25 20.90
N ILE A 30 2.59 8.86 19.68
CA ILE A 30 3.91 9.11 19.05
C ILE A 30 4.21 10.62 19.00
N ILE A 31 3.26 11.43 18.49
CA ILE A 31 3.45 12.88 18.37
C ILE A 31 3.67 13.51 19.76
N ARG A 32 2.86 13.16 20.75
CA ARG A 32 3.01 13.66 22.13
C ARG A 32 4.38 13.32 22.73
N LEU A 33 4.79 12.06 22.68
CA LEU A 33 6.08 11.62 23.22
C LEU A 33 7.26 12.29 22.50
N LYS A 34 7.12 12.64 21.21
CA LYS A 34 8.14 13.39 20.48
C LYS A 34 8.22 14.85 20.90
N LEU A 35 7.09 15.50 21.16
CA LEU A 35 7.05 16.86 21.73
C LEU A 35 7.68 16.91 23.13
N GLU A 36 7.60 15.82 23.90
CA GLU A 36 8.29 15.64 25.18
C GLU A 36 9.81 15.40 25.03
N GLY A 37 10.34 15.33 23.81
CA GLY A 37 11.77 15.15 23.54
C GLY A 37 12.27 13.71 23.58
N ILE A 38 11.38 12.72 23.64
CA ILE A 38 11.77 11.30 23.73
C ILE A 38 12.34 10.82 22.38
N SER A 39 13.36 9.97 22.45
CA SER A 39 13.99 9.43 21.24
C SER A 39 13.09 8.41 20.52
N ASN A 40 13.25 8.31 19.19
CA ASN A 40 12.46 7.37 18.38
C ASN A 40 12.64 5.91 18.83
N ARG A 41 13.81 5.57 19.40
CA ARG A 41 14.11 4.23 19.92
C ARG A 41 13.32 3.91 21.18
N GLU A 42 13.20 4.86 22.09
CA GLU A 42 12.44 4.69 23.34
C GLU A 42 10.94 4.65 23.07
N ILE A 43 10.43 5.49 22.17
CA ILE A 43 9.02 5.45 21.74
C ILE A 43 8.68 4.09 21.13
N SER A 44 9.57 3.56 20.28
CA SER A 44 9.41 2.24 19.67
C SER A 44 9.32 1.12 20.71
N LYS A 45 10.15 1.18 21.77
CA LYS A 45 10.09 0.23 22.90
C LYS A 45 8.82 0.38 23.73
N LYS A 46 8.39 1.61 24.02
CA LYS A 46 7.21 1.91 24.85
C LYS A 46 5.90 1.49 24.17
N LEU A 47 5.75 1.78 22.88
CA LEU A 47 4.51 1.55 22.14
C LEU A 47 4.50 0.23 21.33
N GLY A 48 5.62 -0.50 21.27
CA GLY A 48 5.74 -1.70 20.42
C GLY A 48 5.68 -1.40 18.92
N VAL A 49 5.76 -0.14 18.52
CA VAL A 49 5.69 0.31 17.12
C VAL A 49 7.09 0.31 16.50
N ASN A 50 7.20 -0.02 15.21
CA ASN A 50 8.48 0.06 14.50
C ASN A 50 9.03 1.51 14.50
N ARG A 51 10.30 1.67 14.88
CA ARG A 51 11.04 2.95 14.86
C ARG A 51 10.90 3.74 13.56
N LYS A 52 10.82 3.05 12.40
CA LYS A 52 10.66 3.70 11.09
C LYS A 52 9.30 4.37 10.98
N THR A 53 8.27 3.77 11.58
CA THR A 53 6.92 4.34 11.56
C THR A 53 6.77 5.50 12.53
N VAL A 54 7.49 5.47 13.66
CA VAL A 54 7.62 6.63 14.55
C VAL A 54 8.23 7.82 13.80
N ALA A 55 9.35 7.60 13.10
CA ALA A 55 10.00 8.63 12.30
C ALA A 55 9.09 9.17 11.19
N LYS A 56 8.38 8.28 10.48
CA LYS A 56 7.43 8.67 9.43
C LYS A 56 6.37 9.64 9.95
N TYR A 57 5.66 9.30 11.02
CA TYR A 57 4.59 10.15 11.55
C TYR A 57 5.11 11.45 12.16
N TRP A 58 6.33 11.45 12.70
CA TRP A 58 6.97 12.67 13.18
C TRP A 58 7.28 13.63 12.03
N ASN A 59 7.88 13.12 10.95
CA ASN A 59 8.21 13.94 9.79
C ASN A 59 6.95 14.49 9.11
N GLU A 60 5.89 13.68 8.97
CA GLU A 60 4.58 14.14 8.46
C GLU A 60 4.02 15.28 9.32
N TYR A 61 4.18 15.21 10.65
CA TYR A 61 3.76 16.27 11.56
C TYR A 61 4.60 17.56 11.39
N GLU A 62 5.92 17.44 11.30
CA GLU A 62 6.80 18.60 11.07
C GLU A 62 6.54 19.28 9.72
N GLU A 63 6.27 18.51 8.67
CA GLU A 63 5.90 19.04 7.34
C GLU A 63 4.60 19.84 7.43
N LEU A 64 3.58 19.30 8.08
CA LEU A 64 2.31 20.00 8.30
C LEU A 64 2.45 21.28 9.14
N GLN A 65 3.36 21.28 10.11
CA GLN A 65 3.64 22.47 10.92
C GLN A 65 4.35 23.55 10.09
N LYS A 66 5.28 23.17 9.20
CA LYS A 66 5.94 24.09 8.27
C LYS A 66 4.96 24.67 7.24
N GLU A 67 4.05 23.85 6.70
CA GLU A 67 2.96 24.30 5.83
C GLU A 67 2.12 25.39 6.50
N LEU A 68 1.83 25.24 7.80
CA LEU A 68 1.08 26.24 8.57
C LEU A 68 1.84 27.56 8.73
N GLU A 69 3.15 27.50 8.97
CA GLU A 69 4.02 28.67 9.18
C GLU A 69 4.33 29.44 7.89
N ILE A 70 4.49 28.74 6.76
CA ILE A 70 4.92 29.34 5.49
C ILE A 70 3.76 29.75 4.59
N GLU A 71 2.73 28.90 4.48
CA GLU A 71 1.68 29.06 3.46
C GLU A 71 0.39 29.70 4.01
N ASN A 72 0.37 30.07 5.30
CA ASN A 72 -0.78 30.66 6.00
C ASN A 72 -2.09 29.88 5.74
N ILE A 73 -1.96 28.55 5.66
CA ILE A 73 -3.06 27.62 5.47
C ILE A 73 -3.96 27.67 6.71
N ASP A 74 -5.28 27.53 6.52
CA ASP A 74 -6.22 27.47 7.63
C ASP A 74 -5.85 26.32 8.60
N ALA A 75 -5.60 26.68 9.86
CA ALA A 75 -5.25 25.76 10.93
C ALA A 75 -6.26 24.60 11.07
N ARG A 76 -7.53 24.79 10.68
CA ARG A 76 -8.55 23.73 10.67
C ARG A 76 -8.20 22.59 9.73
N ILE A 77 -7.66 22.89 8.54
CA ILE A 77 -7.30 21.87 7.54
C ILE A 77 -6.14 21.02 8.05
N VAL A 78 -5.15 21.65 8.70
CA VAL A 78 -4.02 20.96 9.30
C VAL A 78 -4.46 20.06 10.45
N GLN A 79 -5.34 20.56 11.33
CA GLN A 79 -5.92 19.78 12.42
C GLN A 79 -6.68 18.55 11.90
N GLU A 80 -7.45 18.71 10.83
CA GLU A 80 -8.15 17.60 10.19
C GLU A 80 -7.17 16.54 9.65
N LYS A 81 -6.13 16.95 8.92
CA LYS A 81 -5.07 16.04 8.42
C LYS A 81 -4.37 15.27 9.54
N ILE A 82 -4.10 15.92 10.69
CA ILE A 82 -3.47 15.26 11.84
C ILE A 82 -4.42 14.20 12.44
N ALA A 83 -5.71 14.52 12.58
CA ALA A 83 -6.73 13.65 13.13
C ALA A 83 -7.17 12.50 12.20
N GLN A 84 -6.80 12.54 10.92
CA GLN A 84 -7.11 11.46 9.99
C GLN A 84 -6.46 10.14 10.39
N LYS A 85 -7.25 9.07 10.23
CA LYS A 85 -6.81 7.69 10.49
C LYS A 85 -5.62 7.35 9.59
N PRO A 86 -4.58 6.71 10.14
CA PRO A 86 -3.45 6.27 9.34
C PRO A 86 -3.90 5.30 8.25
N LYS A 87 -3.39 5.51 7.03
CA LYS A 87 -3.71 4.71 5.84
C LYS A 87 -2.42 4.23 5.17
N TYR A 88 -2.45 3.03 4.60
CA TYR A 88 -1.35 2.56 3.76
C TYR A 88 -1.21 3.43 2.50
N ASN A 89 0.02 3.81 2.18
CA ASN A 89 0.34 4.42 0.90
C ASN A 89 0.39 3.33 -0.18
N SER A 90 -0.54 3.38 -1.12
CA SER A 90 -0.61 2.48 -2.28
C SER A 90 -0.22 3.14 -3.60
N THR A 91 0.29 4.38 -3.58
CA THR A 91 0.59 5.16 -4.79
C THR A 91 1.64 4.47 -5.68
N ASN A 92 2.66 3.87 -5.07
CA ASN A 92 3.71 3.15 -5.81
C ASN A 92 3.29 1.75 -6.28
N ARG A 93 2.07 1.31 -5.94
CA ARG A 93 1.59 -0.04 -6.30
C ARG A 93 1.14 -0.03 -7.76
N LYS A 94 2.00 -0.52 -8.65
CA LYS A 94 1.67 -0.78 -10.06
C LYS A 94 1.18 -2.20 -10.29
N LYS A 95 0.35 -2.40 -11.32
CA LYS A 95 -0.02 -3.74 -11.81
C LYS A 95 1.23 -4.41 -12.38
N VAL A 96 1.71 -5.47 -11.73
CA VAL A 96 2.94 -6.17 -12.16
C VAL A 96 2.65 -7.14 -13.31
N LYS A 97 1.49 -7.81 -13.29
CA LYS A 97 1.12 -8.84 -14.28
C LYS A 97 0.44 -8.29 -15.54
N TYR A 98 -0.13 -7.10 -15.47
CA TYR A 98 -0.95 -6.53 -16.53
C TYR A 98 -0.45 -5.12 -16.83
N THR A 99 0.33 -5.01 -17.90
CA THR A 99 0.97 -3.78 -18.39
C THR A 99 0.34 -3.37 -19.72
N LYS A 100 0.45 -2.09 -20.08
CA LYS A 100 -0.01 -1.62 -21.40
C LYS A 100 0.70 -2.34 -22.56
N GLU A 101 1.97 -2.68 -22.37
CA GLU A 101 2.75 -3.48 -23.33
C GLU A 101 2.13 -4.86 -23.57
N LEU A 102 1.55 -5.48 -22.53
CA LEU A 102 0.83 -6.75 -22.66
C LEU A 102 -0.46 -6.56 -23.47
N ASP A 103 -1.17 -5.45 -23.27
CA ASP A 103 -2.37 -5.12 -24.06
C ASP A 103 -2.03 -4.97 -25.55
N GLU A 104 -1.01 -4.18 -25.87
CA GLU A 104 -0.54 -4.00 -27.25
C GLU A 104 -0.08 -5.31 -27.89
N TYR A 105 0.51 -6.20 -27.10
CA TYR A 105 0.90 -7.53 -27.55
C TYR A 105 -0.32 -8.42 -27.86
N LEU A 106 -1.33 -8.41 -26.99
CA LEU A 106 -2.58 -9.15 -27.20
C LEU A 106 -3.33 -8.63 -28.42
N ASP A 107 -3.37 -7.31 -28.63
CA ASP A 107 -4.00 -6.70 -29.80
C ASP A 107 -3.35 -7.18 -31.10
N LYS A 108 -2.01 -7.23 -31.15
CA LYS A 108 -1.26 -7.79 -32.30
C LYS A 108 -1.58 -9.26 -32.56
N ILE A 109 -1.71 -10.07 -31.50
CA ILE A 109 -2.13 -11.47 -31.64
C ILE A 109 -3.52 -11.52 -32.28
N PHE A 110 -4.48 -10.75 -31.77
CA PHE A 110 -5.84 -10.75 -32.28
C PHE A 110 -5.92 -10.28 -33.74
N GLU A 111 -5.13 -9.28 -34.14
CA GLU A 111 -5.02 -8.86 -35.54
C GLU A 111 -4.49 -9.98 -36.42
N SER A 112 -3.41 -10.65 -36.00
CA SER A 112 -2.83 -11.78 -36.74
C SER A 112 -3.81 -12.95 -36.88
N GLU A 113 -4.66 -13.16 -35.86
CA GLU A 113 -5.68 -14.21 -35.89
C GLU A 113 -6.78 -13.89 -36.90
N LYS A 114 -7.27 -12.64 -36.95
CA LYS A 114 -8.24 -12.18 -37.95
C LYS A 114 -7.71 -12.38 -39.37
N GLU A 115 -6.44 -12.06 -39.62
CA GLU A 115 -5.84 -12.31 -40.94
C GLU A 115 -5.81 -13.79 -41.30
N LYS A 116 -5.43 -14.66 -40.34
CA LYS A 116 -5.41 -16.11 -40.56
C LYS A 116 -6.80 -16.67 -40.82
N ASP A 117 -7.84 -16.14 -40.17
CA ASP A 117 -9.22 -16.57 -40.41
C ASP A 117 -9.62 -16.33 -41.87
N LEU A 118 -9.26 -15.18 -42.42
CA LEU A 118 -9.52 -14.83 -43.81
C LEU A 118 -8.73 -15.74 -44.79
N LYS A 119 -7.46 -16.01 -44.48
CA LYS A 119 -6.53 -16.74 -45.37
C LYS A 119 -6.73 -18.26 -45.35
N LEU A 120 -6.82 -18.88 -44.16
CA LEU A 120 -6.78 -20.34 -43.98
C LEU A 120 -8.16 -20.99 -43.83
N LYS A 121 -9.20 -20.22 -43.43
CA LYS A 121 -10.58 -20.69 -43.26
C LYS A 121 -10.64 -22.03 -42.48
N ASN A 122 -11.14 -23.09 -43.11
CA ASN A 122 -11.39 -24.39 -42.47
C ASN A 122 -10.11 -25.17 -42.12
N HIS A 123 -8.95 -24.79 -42.67
CA HIS A 123 -7.67 -25.43 -42.37
C HIS A 123 -6.91 -24.74 -41.23
N LYS A 124 -7.49 -23.68 -40.65
CA LYS A 124 -6.87 -22.94 -39.55
C LYS A 124 -6.98 -23.75 -38.25
N GLN A 125 -5.87 -23.82 -37.51
CA GLN A 125 -5.88 -24.30 -36.13
C GLN A 125 -6.31 -23.19 -35.18
N SER A 126 -7.16 -23.50 -34.20
CA SER A 126 -7.62 -22.54 -33.20
C SER A 126 -6.48 -22.13 -32.25
N LEU A 127 -6.35 -20.82 -32.00
CA LEU A 127 -5.38 -20.31 -31.04
C LEU A 127 -5.71 -20.77 -29.62
N SER A 128 -4.72 -21.34 -28.92
CA SER A 128 -4.87 -21.81 -27.53
C SER A 128 -4.41 -20.76 -26.51
N ILE A 129 -5.01 -20.76 -25.31
CA ILE A 129 -4.68 -19.85 -24.21
C ILE A 129 -3.18 -19.89 -23.84
N VAL A 130 -2.57 -21.09 -23.92
CA VAL A 130 -1.16 -21.31 -23.63
C VAL A 130 -0.27 -20.56 -24.64
N GLN A 131 -0.61 -20.62 -25.94
CA GLN A 131 0.10 -19.89 -26.99
C GLN A 131 -0.04 -18.36 -26.84
N THR A 132 -1.18 -17.88 -26.35
CA THR A 132 -1.43 -16.45 -26.12
C THR A 132 -0.60 -15.88 -24.97
N LEU A 133 -0.34 -16.67 -23.92
CA LEU A 133 0.36 -16.21 -22.71
C LEU A 133 1.87 -16.50 -22.75
N ASP A 134 2.31 -17.62 -23.31
CA ASP A 134 3.72 -18.04 -23.27
C ASP A 134 4.66 -17.13 -24.06
N GLY A 135 4.19 -16.48 -25.13
CA GLY A 135 5.04 -15.65 -26.00
C GLY A 135 5.59 -14.37 -25.34
N HIS A 136 4.88 -13.80 -24.35
CA HIS A 136 5.32 -12.57 -23.66
C HIS A 136 6.15 -12.87 -22.39
N PHE A 137 5.88 -13.96 -21.67
CA PHE A 137 6.61 -14.29 -20.43
C PHE A 137 7.96 -15.00 -20.67
N PHE A 138 8.19 -15.59 -21.84
CA PHE A 138 9.44 -16.27 -22.18
C PHE A 138 10.60 -15.32 -22.51
N THR A 139 10.32 -14.09 -22.94
CA THR A 139 11.35 -13.08 -23.27
C THR A 139 11.95 -12.43 -22.03
N GLN A 140 11.16 -12.26 -20.95
CA GLN A 140 11.67 -11.68 -19.69
C GLN A 140 12.47 -12.68 -18.85
N THR A 141 12.14 -13.97 -18.90
CA THR A 141 12.81 -15.00 -18.08
C THR A 141 14.17 -15.42 -18.62
N LYS A 142 14.42 -15.30 -19.93
CA LYS A 142 15.75 -15.55 -20.52
C LYS A 142 16.77 -14.44 -20.23
N LEU A 143 16.35 -13.18 -20.10
CA LEU A 143 17.25 -12.07 -19.78
C LEU A 143 17.72 -12.09 -18.31
N LEU A 144 16.94 -12.66 -17.40
CA LEU A 144 17.26 -12.78 -15.97
C LEU A 144 18.10 -14.03 -15.61
N LYS A 145 18.45 -14.88 -16.58
CA LYS A 145 19.37 -16.02 -16.38
C LYS A 145 20.79 -15.79 -16.94
N PHE A 146 21.06 -14.59 -17.46
CA PHE A 146 22.37 -14.20 -18.02
C PHE A 146 23.07 -13.08 -17.23
N PHE A 147 22.61 -12.77 -16.02
CA PHE A 147 23.29 -11.89 -15.05
C PHE A 147 23.31 -12.55 -13.67
#